data_AF-Q8SWZ7-F1
#
_entry.id   AF-Q8SWZ7-F1
#
_cell.length_a   1.000
_cell.length_b   1.000
_cell.length_c   1.000
_cell.angle_alpha   90.00
_cell.angle_beta   90.00
_cell.angle_gamma   90.00
#
_symmetry.space_group_name_H-M   'P 1'
#
loop_
_entity.id
_entity.type
_entity.pdbx_description
1 polymer ?
#
loop_
_entity_poly.entity_id
_entity_poly.type
_entity_poly.pdbx_seq_one_letter_code
_entity_poly.pdbx_strand_id
1 'polypeptide(L)' 'MGREKPLSDFEKVQIKGYIESGLKHFIIAKKIGRSQNVVSNFLRNEAD' A
#
# COMPACT_ATOMS: atom_id res chain seq x y z
N MET A 1 -0.44 -16.28 14.46
CA MET A 1 -0.17 -15.42 13.30
C MET A 1 -1.25 -14.34 13.25
N GLY A 2 -0.92 -13.09 13.57
CA GLY A 2 -1.89 -12.00 13.56
C GLY A 2 -2.28 -11.65 12.13
N ARG A 3 -3.58 -11.66 11.81
CA ARG A 3 -4.08 -11.20 10.51
C ARG A 3 -3.74 -9.71 10.37
N GLU A 4 -2.93 -9.36 9.38
CA GLU A 4 -2.69 -7.95 9.03
C GLU A 4 -4.05 -7.30 8.75
N LYS A 5 -4.34 -6.19 9.45
CA LYS A 5 -5.60 -5.45 9.29
C LYS A 5 -5.76 -5.04 7.82
N PRO A 6 -6.94 -5.23 7.20
CA PRO A 6 -7.17 -4.78 5.84
C PRO A 6 -6.87 -3.29 5.69
N LEU A 7 -6.45 -2.89 4.49
CA LEU A 7 -6.25 -1.48 4.15
C LEU A 7 -7.60 -0.77 4.17
N SER A 8 -7.67 0.36 4.87
CA SER A 8 -8.82 1.26 4.79
C SER A 8 -8.87 1.93 3.42
N ASP A 9 -10.05 2.35 2.96
CA ASP A 9 -10.20 2.99 1.65
C ASP A 9 -9.37 4.26 1.52
N PHE A 10 -9.18 5.00 2.62
CA PHE A 10 -8.26 6.14 2.66
C PHE A 10 -6.80 5.72 2.40
N GLU A 11 -6.33 4.61 2.99
CA GLU A 11 -4.98 4.11 2.79
C GLU A 11 -4.78 3.65 1.33
N LYS A 12 -5.80 3.02 0.73
CA LYS A 12 -5.76 2.61 -0.69
C LYS A 12 -5.59 3.83 -1.61
N VAL A 13 -6.37 4.89 -1.40
CA VAL A 13 -6.27 6.14 -2.18
C VAL A 13 -4.89 6.77 -2.02
N GLN A 14 -4.33 6.80 -0.80
CA GLN A 14 -2.98 7.30 -0.57
C GLN A 14 -1.92 6.46 -1.29
N ILE A 15 -2.02 5.12 -1.23
CA ILE A 15 -1.08 4.23 -1.93
C ILE A 15 -1.09 4.52 -3.43
N LYS A 16 -2.27 4.62 -4.05
CA LYS A 16 -2.40 4.92 -5.48
C LYS A 16 -1.79 6.27 -5.85
N GLY A 17 -2.17 7.34 -5.14
CA GLY A 17 -1.65 8.68 -5.43
C GLY A 17 -0.13 8.77 -5.25
N TYR A 18 0.44 8.04 -4.30
CA TYR A 18 1.90 7.98 -4.13
C TYR A 18 2.59 7.17 -5.23
N ILE A 19 1.99 6.08 -5.71
CA ILE A 19 2.50 5.31 -6.86
C ILE A 19 2.46 6.12 -8.14
N GLU A 20 1.37 6.83 -8.41
CA GLU A 20 1.25 7.72 -9.57
C GLU A 20 2.29 8.84 -9.53
N SER A 21 2.67 9.30 -8.33
CA SER A 21 3.75 10.25 -8.13
C SER A 21 5.17 9.65 -8.30
N GLY A 22 5.28 8.34 -8.59
CA GLY A 22 6.55 7.64 -8.77
C GLY A 22 7.27 7.24 -7.48
N LEU A 23 6.58 7.24 -6.33
CA LEU A 23 7.20 6.83 -5.06
C LEU A 23 7.42 5.32 -5.02
N LYS A 24 8.55 4.91 -4.43
CA LYS A 24 8.85 3.48 -4.22
C LYS A 24 7.95 2.88 -3.15
N HIS A 25 7.56 1.62 -3.32
CA HIS A 25 6.73 0.85 -2.37
C HIS A 25 7.17 0.97 -0.91
N PHE A 26 8.48 0.91 -0.65
CA PHE A 26 9.05 1.05 0.69
C PHE A 26 8.75 2.42 1.33
N ILE A 27 8.83 3.50 0.55
CA ILE A 27 8.54 4.85 1.05
C ILE A 27 7.04 5.00 1.32
N ILE A 28 6.20 4.46 0.44
CA ILE A 28 4.74 4.46 0.60
C ILE A 28 4.35 3.74 1.88
N ALA A 29 4.87 2.53 2.07
CA ALA A 29 4.66 1.71 3.26
C ALA A 29 5.02 2.48 4.55
N LYS A 30 6.17 3.17 4.57
CA LYS A 30 6.56 4.04 5.69
C LYS A 30 5.59 5.20 5.89
N LYS A 31 5.10 5.82 4.81
CA LYS A 31 4.21 6.99 4.85
C LYS A 31 2.84 6.66 5.45
N ILE A 32 2.32 5.49 5.13
CA ILE A 32 1.01 5.00 5.62
C ILE A 32 1.14 4.17 6.91
N GLY A 33 2.36 3.91 7.40
CA GLY A 33 2.60 3.10 8.60
C GLY A 33 2.28 1.62 8.42
N ARG A 34 2.43 1.07 7.21
CA ARG A 34 2.17 -0.35 6.90
C ARG A 34 3.44 -1.07 6.44
N SER A 35 3.34 -2.39 6.34
CA SER A 35 4.40 -3.23 5.78
C SER A 35 4.48 -3.05 4.26
N GLN A 36 5.69 -3.15 3.71
CA GLN A 36 5.89 -3.14 2.25
C GLN A 36 5.11 -4.28 1.59
N ASN A 37 4.95 -5.41 2.30
CA ASN A 37 4.24 -6.57 1.78
C ASN A 37 2.76 -6.27 1.52
N VAL A 38 2.10 -5.52 2.42
CA VAL A 38 0.71 -5.08 2.24
C VAL A 38 0.58 -4.17 1.02
N VAL A 39 1.48 -3.20 0.85
CA VAL A 39 1.46 -2.30 -0.31
C VAL A 39 1.69 -3.06 -1.61
N SER A 40 2.68 -3.96 -1.63
CA SER A 40 2.99 -4.77 -2.81
C SER A 40 1.86 -5.73 -3.16
N ASN A 41 1.21 -6.34 -2.16
CA ASN A 41 0.07 -7.23 -2.37
C ASN A 41 -1.15 -6.45 -2.89
N PHE A 42 -1.40 -5.25 -2.34
CA PHE A 42 -2.48 -4.38 -2.82
C PHE A 42 -2.31 -4.00 -4.29
N LEU A 43 -1.12 -3.50 -4.65
CA LEU A 43 -0.83 -3.08 -6.03
C LEU A 43 -0.84 -4.26 -7.02
N ARG A 44 -0.44 -5.46 -6.56
CA ARG A 44 -0.47 -6.67 -7.39
C ARG A 44 -1.89 -7.17 -7.65
N ASN A 45 -2.81 -7.05 -6.69
CA ASN A 45 -4.21 -7.44 -6.87
C ASN A 45 -5.03 -6.41 -7.65
N GLU A 46 -4.55 -5.17 -7.81
CA GLU A 46 -5.23 -4.16 -8.64
C GLU A 46 -4.79 -4.20 -10.11
N ALA A 47 -3.67 -4.82 -10.41
CA ALA A 47 -3.15 -4.96 -11.77
C ALA A 47 -3.74 -6.17 -12.53
N ASP A 48 -4.64 -6.93 -11.90
CA ASP A 48 -5.42 -8.04 -12.47
C ASP A 48 -6.87 -7.58 -12.66
#